data_AF-A0A950PWW9-F1
#
_entry.id   AF-A0A950PWW9-F1
#
_cell.length_a   1.000
_cell.length_b   1.000
_cell.length_c   1.000
_cell.angle_alpha   90.00
_cell.angle_beta   90.00
_cell.angle_gamma   90.00
#
_symmetry.space_group_name_H-M   'P 1'
#
loop_
_entity.id
_entity.type
_entity.pdbx_description
1 polymer ?
#
loop_
_entity_poly.entity_id
_entity_poly.type
_entity_poly.pdbx_seq_one_letter_code
_entity_poly.pdbx_strand_id
1 'polypeptide(L)'
;MKQSSAWPAYLVAAVCCAIAVISSIANISLQGQYKREQQTNAEIAERSKVLARRLSAERTALFDLLDTHARRYEIGNGEVIAHRSRLYLAMHSLPQPPKGRIYQAWTLVKGSPRKNAAPIFLPDARGVAFVLLPSDARTTEEVSVTLEPEGGSREPTGKPLMEIPLGAQ
;
A
#
# COMPACT_ATOMS: atom_id res chain seq x y z
N MET A 1 -52.05 -50.84 -49.68
CA MET A 1 -51.76 -50.08 -48.44
C MET A 1 -50.35 -49.49 -48.59
N LYS A 2 -50.20 -48.18 -48.79
CA LYS A 2 -48.91 -47.50 -48.96
C LYS A 2 -48.26 -47.30 -47.58
N GLN A 3 -47.15 -47.97 -47.31
CA GLN A 3 -46.27 -47.61 -46.20
C GLN A 3 -45.48 -46.36 -46.62
N SER A 4 -45.86 -45.20 -46.10
CA SER A 4 -45.06 -43.99 -46.22
C SER A 4 -43.86 -44.11 -45.27
N SER A 5 -42.67 -44.24 -45.84
CA SER A 5 -41.42 -44.30 -45.10
C SER A 5 -41.24 -43.04 -44.25
N ALA A 6 -41.31 -43.17 -42.92
CA ALA A 6 -41.03 -42.10 -41.95
C ALA A 6 -39.52 -41.82 -41.80
N TRP A 7 -38.68 -42.59 -42.50
CA TRP A 7 -37.22 -42.50 -42.48
C TRP A 7 -36.61 -41.11 -42.77
N PRO A 8 -37.12 -40.29 -43.73
CA PRO A 8 -36.54 -38.96 -43.96
C PRO A 8 -36.86 -37.97 -42.82
N ALA A 9 -37.97 -38.14 -42.11
CA ALA A 9 -38.32 -37.28 -40.97
C ALA A 9 -37.38 -37.50 -39.77
N TYR A 10 -36.97 -38.75 -39.52
CA TYR A 10 -36.00 -39.07 -38.48
C TYR A 10 -34.59 -38.56 -38.80
N LEU A 11 -34.18 -38.57 -40.08
CA LEU A 11 -32.89 -38.01 -40.49
C LEU A 11 -32.84 -36.48 -40.31
N VAL A 12 -33.90 -35.77 -40.67
CA VAL A 12 -33.99 -34.31 -40.47
C VAL A 12 -33.99 -33.97 -38.98
N ALA A 13 -34.74 -34.70 -38.15
CA ALA A 13 -34.74 -34.49 -36.71
C ALA A 13 -33.35 -34.74 -36.09
N ALA A 14 -32.65 -35.79 -36.51
CA ALA A 14 -31.29 -36.09 -36.04
C ALA A 14 -30.28 -34.99 -36.39
N VAL A 15 -30.36 -34.42 -37.60
CA VAL A 15 -29.50 -33.29 -38.02
C VAL A 15 -29.80 -32.04 -37.19
N CYS A 16 -31.07 -31.71 -36.96
CA CYS A 16 -31.45 -30.57 -36.11
C CYS A 16 -30.95 -30.73 -34.66
N CYS A 17 -31.07 -31.93 -34.09
CA CYS A 17 -30.53 -32.21 -32.76
C CYS A 17 -28.99 -32.07 -32.73
N ALA A 18 -28.29 -32.55 -33.75
CA ALA A 18 -26.83 -32.40 -33.83
C ALA A 18 -26.41 -30.93 -33.89
N ILE A 19 -27.07 -30.10 -34.72
CA ILE A 19 -26.80 -28.67 -34.82
C ILE A 19 -27.09 -27.95 -33.49
N ALA A 20 -28.19 -28.29 -32.83
CA ALA A 20 -28.56 -27.71 -31.53
C ALA A 20 -27.54 -28.05 -30.43
N VAL A 21 -27.02 -29.28 -30.41
CA VAL A 21 -25.99 -29.72 -29.46
C VAL A 21 -24.67 -28.97 -29.73
N ILE A 22 -24.24 -28.90 -30.99
CA ILE A 22 -23.01 -28.17 -31.36
C ILE A 22 -23.12 -26.68 -30.99
N SER A 23 -24.26 -26.06 -31.29
CA SER A 23 -24.51 -24.65 -30.97
C SER A 23 -24.54 -24.40 -29.46
N SER A 24 -25.10 -25.34 -28.69
CA SER A 24 -25.12 -25.28 -27.22
C SER A 24 -23.71 -25.37 -26.63
N ILE A 25 -22.87 -26.27 -27.16
CA ILE A 25 -21.47 -26.42 -26.73
C ILE A 25 -20.67 -25.16 -27.07
N ALA A 26 -20.84 -24.61 -28.27
CA ALA A 26 -20.19 -23.37 -28.69
C ALA A 26 -20.61 -22.17 -27.82
N ASN A 27 -21.90 -22.08 -27.45
CA ASN A 27 -22.39 -21.00 -26.60
C ASN A 27 -21.82 -21.09 -25.18
N ILE A 28 -21.73 -22.30 -24.60
CA ILE A 28 -21.14 -22.50 -23.27
C ILE A 28 -19.65 -22.14 -23.27
N SER A 29 -18.91 -22.51 -24.30
CA SER A 29 -17.47 -22.20 -24.39
C SER A 29 -17.20 -20.70 -24.58
N LEU A 30 -18.01 -20.02 -25.40
CA LEU A 30 -17.95 -18.57 -25.59
C LEU A 30 -18.27 -17.79 -24.31
N GLN A 31 -19.31 -18.20 -23.57
CA GLN A 31 -19.63 -17.61 -22.28
C GLN A 31 -18.51 -17.81 -21.25
N GLY A 32 -17.82 -18.96 -21.31
CA GLY A 32 -16.64 -19.23 -20.49
C GLY A 32 -15.48 -18.27 -20.78
N GLN A 33 -15.19 -18.01 -22.06
CA GLN A 33 -14.14 -17.08 -22.48
C GLN A 33 -14.44 -15.64 -22.05
N TYR A 34 -15.68 -15.18 -22.28
CA TYR A 34 -16.09 -13.82 -21.92
C TYR A 34 -16.01 -13.57 -20.41
N LYS A 35 -16.41 -14.56 -19.59
CA LYS A 35 -16.27 -14.47 -18.13
C LYS A 35 -14.81 -14.40 -17.69
N ARG A 36 -13.91 -15.17 -18.32
CA ARG A 36 -12.48 -15.14 -18.01
C ARG A 36 -11.85 -13.79 -18.35
N GLU A 37 -12.16 -13.26 -19.53
CA GLU A 37 -11.65 -11.97 -19.97
C GLU A 37 -12.15 -10.83 -19.08
N GLN A 38 -13.42 -10.86 -18.68
CA GLN A 38 -13.96 -9.91 -17.71
C GLN A 38 -13.27 -9.99 -16.34
N GLN A 39 -12.97 -11.20 -15.85
CA GLN A 39 -12.23 -11.39 -14.61
C GLN A 39 -10.82 -10.79 -14.70
N THR A 40 -10.10 -11.06 -15.80
CA THR A 40 -8.77 -10.48 -16.05
C THR A 40 -8.84 -8.95 -16.14
N ASN A 41 -9.82 -8.40 -16.84
CA ASN A 41 -9.99 -6.94 -16.93
C ASN A 41 -10.34 -6.31 -15.58
N ALA A 42 -11.19 -6.95 -14.77
CA ALA A 42 -11.51 -6.48 -13.43
C ALA A 42 -10.27 -6.50 -12.52
N GLU A 43 -9.45 -7.55 -12.63
CA GLU A 43 -8.19 -7.66 -11.90
C GLU A 43 -7.18 -6.58 -12.33
N ILE A 44 -6.99 -6.37 -13.64
CA ILE A 44 -6.13 -5.31 -14.18
C ILE A 44 -6.63 -3.94 -13.72
N ALA A 45 -7.95 -3.71 -13.74
CA ALA A 45 -8.55 -2.46 -13.27
C ALA A 45 -8.32 -2.23 -11.78
N GLU A 46 -8.35 -3.27 -10.93
CA GLU A 46 -8.00 -3.11 -9.52
C GLU A 46 -6.50 -2.86 -9.31
N ARG A 47 -5.63 -3.57 -10.03
CA ARG A 47 -4.18 -3.32 -9.98
C ARG A 47 -3.86 -1.89 -10.41
N SER A 48 -4.49 -1.39 -11.47
CA SER A 48 -4.27 -0.02 -11.94
C SER A 48 -4.76 1.01 -10.93
N LYS A 49 -5.90 0.80 -10.26
CA LYS A 49 -6.37 1.66 -9.17
C LYS A 49 -5.39 1.69 -7.99
N VAL A 50 -4.85 0.54 -7.59
CA VAL A 50 -3.86 0.47 -6.50
C VAL A 50 -2.58 1.22 -6.88
N LEU A 51 -2.08 1.03 -8.10
CA LEU A 51 -0.92 1.77 -8.60
C LEU A 51 -1.18 3.28 -8.65
N ALA A 52 -2.34 3.69 -9.19
CA ALA A 52 -2.72 5.10 -9.24
C ALA A 52 -2.83 5.73 -7.86
N ARG A 53 -3.34 5.00 -6.85
CA ARG A 53 -3.37 5.45 -5.45
C ARG A 53 -1.97 5.60 -4.83
N ARG A 54 -1.03 4.71 -5.17
CA ARG A 54 0.36 4.81 -4.69
C ARG A 54 1.07 6.02 -5.31
N LEU A 55 0.98 6.15 -6.63
CA LEU A 55 1.56 7.28 -7.37
C LEU A 55 0.99 8.63 -6.90
N SER A 56 -0.32 8.70 -6.65
CA SER A 56 -0.91 9.95 -6.13
C SER A 56 -0.44 10.26 -4.71
N ALA A 57 -0.29 9.26 -3.85
CA ALA A 57 0.25 9.43 -2.50
C ALA A 57 1.71 9.93 -2.52
N GLU A 58 2.57 9.33 -3.35
CA GLU A 58 3.96 9.74 -3.55
C GLU A 58 4.07 11.17 -4.09
N ARG A 59 3.28 11.51 -5.12
CA ARG A 59 3.24 12.87 -5.68
C ARG A 59 2.81 13.90 -4.63
N THR A 60 1.83 13.57 -3.81
CA THR A 60 1.36 14.47 -2.74
C THR A 60 2.48 14.68 -1.71
N ALA A 61 3.18 13.62 -1.31
CA ALA A 61 4.32 13.74 -0.39
C ALA A 61 5.44 14.61 -0.96
N LEU A 62 5.78 14.47 -2.25
CA LEU A 62 6.76 15.35 -2.89
C LEU A 62 6.33 16.83 -2.85
N PHE A 63 5.07 17.13 -3.15
CA PHE A 63 4.56 18.50 -3.04
C PHE A 63 4.60 19.01 -1.60
N ASP A 64 4.20 18.18 -0.63
CA ASP A 64 4.24 18.54 0.79
C ASP A 64 5.65 18.90 1.26
N LEU A 65 6.68 18.24 0.72
CA LEU A 65 8.09 18.46 1.08
C LEU A 65 8.72 19.67 0.38
N LEU A 66 8.28 19.96 -0.85
CA LEU A 66 8.77 21.09 -1.65
C LEU A 66 8.02 22.39 -1.35
N ASP A 67 6.88 22.33 -0.66
CA ASP A 67 6.16 23.52 -0.24
C ASP A 67 6.99 24.35 0.74
N THR A 68 7.15 25.63 0.44
CA THR A 68 7.87 26.59 1.29
C THR A 68 7.22 26.78 2.66
N HIS A 69 5.95 26.40 2.83
CA HIS A 69 5.25 26.46 4.11
C HIS A 69 5.46 25.21 4.98
N ALA A 70 6.21 24.21 4.51
CA ALA A 70 6.59 23.08 5.34
C ALA A 70 7.51 23.54 6.47
N ARG A 71 7.13 23.23 7.72
CA ARG A 71 7.98 23.50 8.88
C ARG A 71 8.98 22.38 9.03
N ARG A 72 10.25 22.72 9.21
CA ARG A 72 11.36 21.78 9.38
C ARG A 72 11.95 21.93 10.77
N TYR A 73 12.16 20.80 11.43
CA TYR A 73 12.74 20.71 12.76
C TYR A 73 13.99 19.83 12.65
N GLU A 74 15.16 20.44 12.62
CA GLU A 74 16.44 19.73 12.45
C GLU A 74 17.07 19.42 13.80
N ILE A 75 17.59 18.20 13.98
CA ILE A 75 18.45 17.85 15.11
C ILE A 75 19.55 16.87 14.67
N GLY A 76 20.81 17.26 14.84
CA GLY A 76 21.96 16.41 14.53
C GLY A 76 21.90 15.83 13.10
N ASN A 77 21.64 14.53 13.02
CA ASN A 77 21.61 13.78 11.76
C ASN A 77 20.20 13.48 11.21
N GLY A 78 19.20 14.29 11.56
CA GLY A 78 17.89 14.17 10.95
C GLY A 78 17.01 15.38 11.15
N GLU A 79 15.92 15.37 10.40
CA GLU A 79 14.93 16.42 10.37
C GLU A 79 13.52 15.82 10.42
N VAL A 80 12.61 16.54 11.06
CA VAL A 80 11.18 16.28 10.96
C VAL A 80 10.53 17.39 10.16
N ILE A 81 9.79 16.99 9.13
CA ILE A 81 9.13 17.91 8.21
C ILE A 81 7.63 17.80 8.46
N ALA A 82 7.02 18.91 8.89
CA ALA A 82 5.61 19.02 9.17
C ALA A 82 4.94 19.89 8.10
N HIS A 83 3.99 19.31 7.35
CA HIS A 83 3.19 20.04 6.39
C HIS A 83 1.71 19.67 6.54
N ARG A 84 0.87 20.67 6.79
CA ARG A 84 -0.56 20.50 7.10
C ARG A 84 -0.76 19.51 8.26
N SER A 85 -1.35 18.35 8.02
CA SER A 85 -1.55 17.27 9.01
C SER A 85 -0.54 16.13 8.86
N ARG A 86 0.44 16.25 7.95
CA ARG A 86 1.40 15.19 7.63
C ARG A 86 2.75 15.46 8.26
N LEU A 87 3.38 14.39 8.72
CA LEU A 87 4.65 14.43 9.41
C LEU A 87 5.61 13.43 8.77
N TYR A 88 6.78 13.92 8.37
CA TYR A 88 7.82 13.12 7.76
C TYR A 88 9.07 13.15 8.62
N LEU A 89 9.76 12.04 8.72
CA LEU A 89 11.06 11.91 9.35
C LEU A 89 12.08 11.63 8.25
N ALA A 90 13.09 12.48 8.14
CA ALA A 90 14.27 12.22 7.33
C ALA A 90 15.48 12.08 8.25
N MET A 91 16.28 11.04 8.04
CA MET A 91 17.51 10.81 8.76
C MET A 91 18.62 10.52 7.77
N HIS A 92 19.82 10.96 8.11
CA HIS A 92 21.03 10.69 7.35
C HIS A 92 22.13 10.19 8.29
N SER A 93 23.24 9.70 7.74
CA SER A 93 24.38 9.23 8.53
C SER A 93 24.04 8.18 9.60
N LEU A 94 22.97 7.39 9.38
CA LEU A 94 22.59 6.30 10.28
C LEU A 94 23.49 5.08 10.03
N PRO A 95 24.12 4.52 11.07
CA PRO A 95 24.80 3.25 10.94
C PRO A 95 23.78 2.13 10.64
N GLN A 96 24.24 1.04 10.02
CA GLN A 96 23.39 -0.14 9.87
C GLN A 96 23.15 -0.76 11.27
N PRO A 97 21.90 -1.12 11.62
CA PRO A 97 21.62 -1.67 12.92
C PRO A 97 22.27 -3.06 13.07
N PRO A 98 22.68 -3.44 14.29
CA PRO A 98 23.16 -4.80 14.56
C PRO A 98 22.11 -5.86 14.21
N LYS A 99 22.55 -7.11 14.00
CA LYS A 99 21.65 -8.23 13.71
C LYS A 99 20.55 -8.37 14.78
N GLY A 100 19.30 -8.51 14.36
CA GLY A 100 18.13 -8.63 15.24
C GLY A 100 17.63 -7.29 15.82
N ARG A 101 18.15 -6.16 15.33
CA ARG A 101 17.72 -4.81 15.70
C ARG A 101 17.16 -4.06 14.49
N ILE A 102 16.28 -3.10 14.75
CA ILE A 102 15.69 -2.21 13.76
C ILE A 102 15.49 -0.82 14.36
N TYR A 103 15.46 0.22 13.53
CA TYR A 103 15.06 1.54 14.02
C TYR A 103 13.55 1.62 14.08
N GLN A 104 13.02 2.25 15.12
CA GLN A 104 11.61 2.54 15.26
C GLN A 104 11.41 4.01 15.59
N ALA A 105 10.47 4.64 14.87
CA ALA A 105 10.03 5.98 15.18
C ALA A 105 8.90 5.95 16.22
N TRP A 106 8.78 7.05 16.95
CA TRP A 106 7.77 7.26 17.97
C TRP A 106 7.23 8.68 17.87
N THR A 107 5.94 8.85 18.16
CA THR A 107 5.30 10.17 18.21
C THR A 107 4.65 10.39 19.57
N LEU A 108 4.88 11.56 20.16
CA LEU A 108 4.18 12.00 21.35
C LEU A 108 3.08 12.97 20.92
N VAL A 109 1.82 12.63 21.21
CA VAL A 109 0.68 13.51 20.93
C VAL A 109 0.43 14.41 22.14
N LYS A 110 0.03 15.65 21.87
CA LYS A 110 -0.33 16.65 22.87
C LYS A 110 -1.31 16.11 23.91
N GLY A 111 -0.92 16.22 25.18
CA GLY A 111 -1.71 15.75 26.31
C GLY A 111 -1.72 14.23 26.51
N SER A 112 -0.99 13.46 25.69
CA SER A 112 -0.76 12.04 25.92
C SER A 112 0.47 11.86 26.83
N PRO A 113 0.39 11.02 27.88
CA PRO A 113 1.56 10.66 28.69
C PRO A 113 2.43 9.57 28.03
N ARG A 114 1.97 8.96 26.92
CA ARG A 114 2.66 7.86 26.24
C ARG A 114 2.98 8.19 24.80
N LYS A 115 4.16 7.77 24.36
CA LYS A 115 4.56 7.77 22.96
C LYS A 115 3.85 6.65 22.21
N ASN A 116 3.39 6.95 21.00
CA ASN A 116 2.77 6.00 20.10
C ASN A 116 3.83 5.36 19.22
N ALA A 117 3.70 4.05 19.01
CA ALA A 117 4.52 3.32 18.04
C ALA A 117 4.26 3.86 16.63
N ALA A 118 5.32 4.29 15.96
CA ALA A 118 5.32 4.64 14.55
C ALA A 118 6.14 3.59 13.76
N PRO A 119 6.31 3.75 12.43
CA PRO A 119 6.93 2.72 11.59
C PRO A 119 8.34 2.33 12.05
N ILE A 120 8.65 1.04 11.85
CA ILE A 120 10.01 0.51 11.88
C ILE A 120 10.67 0.72 10.51
N PHE A 121 11.99 0.93 10.48
CA PHE A 121 12.72 1.17 9.25
C PHE A 121 14.19 0.75 9.36
N LEU A 122 14.80 0.53 8.19
CA LEU A 122 16.23 0.37 8.02
C LEU A 122 16.74 1.52 7.13
N PRO A 123 17.93 2.07 7.40
CA PRO A 123 18.54 3.02 6.50
C PRO A 123 19.01 2.32 5.21
N ASP A 124 19.09 3.08 4.13
CA ASP A 124 19.68 2.63 2.88
C ASP A 124 21.20 2.38 3.03
N ALA A 125 21.86 1.93 1.95
CA ALA A 125 23.31 1.68 1.95
C ALA A 125 24.17 2.92 2.28
N ARG A 126 23.61 4.13 2.20
CA ARG A 126 24.28 5.40 2.52
C ARG A 126 23.92 5.92 3.92
N GLY A 127 23.14 5.16 4.69
CA GLY A 127 22.71 5.58 6.02
C GLY A 127 21.53 6.56 6.00
N VAL A 128 20.74 6.59 4.91
CA VAL A 128 19.60 7.50 4.76
C VAL A 128 18.28 6.77 4.97
N ALA A 129 17.37 7.37 5.74
CA ALA A 129 16.01 6.88 5.90
C ALA A 129 15.01 8.02 5.74
N PHE A 130 13.91 7.75 5.03
CA PHE A 130 12.80 8.69 4.88
C PHE A 130 11.48 7.97 5.16
N VAL A 131 10.72 8.46 6.15
CA VAL A 131 9.57 7.75 6.70
C VAL A 131 8.40 8.71 6.91
N LEU A 132 7.21 8.31 6.43
CA LEU A 132 5.95 8.98 6.77
C LEU A 132 5.48 8.51 8.15
N LEU A 133 5.26 9.45 9.07
CA LEU A 133 4.76 9.16 10.41
C LEU A 133 3.22 9.21 10.42
N PRO A 134 2.52 8.16 10.91
CA PRO A 134 1.07 8.10 10.98
C PRO A 134 0.55 8.89 12.19
N SER A 135 0.85 10.18 12.24
CA SER A 135 0.41 11.09 13.31
C SER A 135 0.12 12.48 12.72
N ASP A 136 -0.84 13.18 13.32
CA ASP A 136 -1.20 14.53 12.86
C ASP A 136 -0.13 15.52 13.32
N ALA A 137 0.52 16.17 12.37
CA ALA A 137 1.56 17.18 12.64
C ALA A 137 1.06 18.36 13.50
N ARG A 138 -0.25 18.61 13.56
CA ARG A 138 -0.85 19.69 14.35
C ARG A 138 -1.01 19.35 15.83
N THR A 139 -1.04 18.06 16.16
CA THR A 139 -1.23 17.58 17.53
C THR A 139 -0.01 16.83 18.06
N THR A 140 0.97 16.52 17.21
CA THR A 140 2.23 15.89 17.63
C THR A 140 3.13 16.93 18.28
N GLU A 141 3.58 16.66 19.50
CA GLU A 141 4.50 17.51 20.27
C GLU A 141 5.95 17.07 20.15
N GLU A 142 6.20 15.80 19.83
CA GLU A 142 7.54 15.26 19.74
C GLU A 142 7.61 14.06 18.80
N VAL A 143 8.75 13.93 18.11
CA VAL A 143 9.15 12.73 17.38
C VAL A 143 10.44 12.22 17.99
N SER A 144 10.55 10.91 18.19
CA SER A 144 11.81 10.29 18.60
C SER A 144 12.09 9.00 17.86
N VAL A 145 13.35 8.58 17.85
CA VAL A 145 13.81 7.34 17.20
C VAL A 145 14.67 6.55 18.16
N THR A 146 14.40 5.25 18.27
CA THR A 146 15.18 4.31 19.08
C THR A 146 15.60 3.10 18.25
N LEU A 147 16.56 2.35 18.79
CA LEU A 147 16.94 1.03 18.28
C LEU A 147 16.18 -0.05 19.06
N GLU A 148 15.30 -0.75 18.37
CA GLU A 148 14.35 -1.73 18.92
C GLU A 148 14.67 -3.15 18.41
N PRO A 149 14.09 -4.21 19.00
CA PRO A 149 14.14 -5.55 18.42
C PRO A 149 13.52 -5.59 17.02
N GLU A 150 13.94 -6.53 16.16
CA GLU A 150 13.53 -6.61 14.74
C GLU A 150 12.00 -6.57 14.48
N GLY A 151 11.17 -7.01 15.43
CA GLY A 151 9.70 -6.93 15.36
C GLY A 151 9.09 -5.60 15.82
N GLY A 152 9.92 -4.64 16.22
CA GLY A 152 9.52 -3.42 16.92
C GLY A 152 9.09 -3.67 18.36
N SER A 153 8.66 -2.60 19.01
CA SER A 153 8.21 -2.57 20.39
C SER A 153 6.86 -1.84 20.50
N ARG A 154 6.13 -2.12 21.59
CA ARG A 154 4.91 -1.38 21.94
C ARG A 154 5.20 -0.04 22.61
N GLU A 155 6.35 0.04 23.29
CA GLU A 155 6.87 1.23 23.95
C GLU A 155 8.38 1.29 23.69
N PRO A 156 9.00 2.48 23.69
CA PRO A 156 10.45 2.60 23.48
C PRO A 156 11.21 1.78 24.53
N THR A 157 12.06 0.85 24.10
CA THR A 157 12.87 0.02 25.01
C THR A 157 14.29 0.55 25.16
N GLY A 158 14.76 1.30 24.16
CA GLY A 158 16.09 1.90 24.13
C GLY A 158 16.11 3.38 24.50
N LYS A 159 17.32 3.91 24.68
CA LYS A 159 17.52 5.37 24.74
C LYS A 159 17.21 5.98 23.36
N PRO A 160 16.53 7.14 23.32
CA PRO A 160 16.37 7.89 22.07
C PRO A 160 17.74 8.20 21.46
N LEU A 161 17.91 7.80 20.21
CA LEU A 161 19.03 8.24 19.36
C LEU A 161 18.80 9.66 18.86
N MET A 162 17.51 10.03 18.80
CA MET A 162 17.02 11.31 18.35
C MET A 162 15.71 11.60 19.07
N GLU A 163 15.53 12.85 19.46
CA GLU A 163 14.31 13.36 20.06
C GLU A 163 14.14 14.81 19.58
N ILE A 164 13.05 15.09 18.86
CA ILE A 164 12.75 16.37 18.22
C ILE A 164 11.42 16.86 18.79
N PRO A 165 11.43 17.87 19.67
CA PRO A 165 10.21 18.57 20.06
C PRO A 165 9.72 19.42 18.89
N LEU A 166 8.42 19.33 18.59
CA LEU A 166 7.74 20.09 17.54
C LEU A 166 7.09 21.38 18.07
N GLY A 167 7.50 21.81 19.27
CA GLY A 167 7.02 23.02 19.95
C GLY A 167 7.12 24.27 19.08
N ALA A 168 6.14 25.17 19.26
CA ALA A 168 6.00 26.40 18.47
C ALA A 168 7.27 27.25 18.55
N GLN A 169 7.91 27.46 17.39
CA GLN A 169 8.76 28.63 17.18
C GLN A 169 7.87 29.88 17.08
#